data_AF-A0A5E4R3A2-F1
#
_entry.id   AF-A0A5E4R3A2-F1
#
_cell.length_a   1.000
_cell.length_b   1.000
_cell.length_c   1.000
_cell.angle_alpha   90.00
_cell.angle_beta   90.00
_cell.angle_gamma   90.00
#
_symmetry.space_group_name_H-M   'P 1'
#
loop_
_entity.id
_entity.type
_entity.pdbx_description
1 polymer ?
#
loop_
_entity_poly.entity_id
_entity_poly.type
_entity_poly.pdbx_seq_one_letter_code
_entity_poly.pdbx_strand_id
1 'polypeptide(L)'
;MLILHQCGLKQPWSNNNSLFPHENGAAGKILQMLQTSHIAFVDNAPKGTQLKLLFLIEGNQKVYFKPKRYDLSHTIQGSIYAGYDRHNSEVFAYYMAMILNFKWIPPSVIRKVHMDKDVLPVATNGLKSTILKKNDGVSCIYGKCFFCKANETVCPENNGELEGAAILYLDKQLKVYKSPWRRKVKATLSRKRLLNLINVAIFDFLIQNGDRHRYEVYGDQIILLDNGKGLGNPSVDELDILAPLYQCCIQLGDI
;
A
#
# COMPACT_ATOMS: atom_id res chain seq x y z
N MET A 1 -12.27 10.59 11.37
CA MET A 1 -11.79 10.85 12.76
C MET A 1 -12.78 10.34 13.83
N LEU A 2 -14.04 10.03 13.49
CA LEU A 2 -15.04 9.53 14.45
C LEU A 2 -14.98 8.02 14.76
N ILE A 3 -14.53 7.15 13.84
CA ILE A 3 -14.73 5.70 14.03
C ILE A 3 -13.84 5.09 15.13
N LEU A 4 -12.62 5.56 15.35
CA LEU A 4 -11.77 4.96 16.40
C LEU A 4 -12.28 5.31 17.82
N HIS A 5 -12.98 6.44 17.97
CA HIS A 5 -13.79 6.69 19.16
C HIS A 5 -14.97 5.70 19.26
N GLN A 6 -15.61 5.33 18.15
CA GLN A 6 -16.63 4.26 18.13
C GLN A 6 -16.06 2.86 18.42
N CYS A 7 -14.79 2.58 18.11
CA CYS A 7 -14.12 1.33 18.49
C CYS A 7 -13.68 1.25 19.97
N GLY A 8 -13.95 2.30 20.76
CA GLY A 8 -13.52 2.41 22.16
C GLY A 8 -12.02 2.65 22.35
N LEU A 9 -11.29 3.00 21.29
CA LEU A 9 -9.86 3.29 21.37
C LEU A 9 -9.66 4.72 21.88
N LYS A 10 -9.35 4.85 23.18
CA LYS A 10 -9.08 6.13 23.86
C LYS A 10 -7.66 6.68 23.60
N GLN A 11 -6.78 5.92 22.95
CA GLN A 11 -5.38 6.31 22.74
C GLN A 11 -5.16 7.02 21.40
N PRO A 12 -4.18 7.95 21.34
CA PRO A 12 -3.81 8.63 20.12
C PRO A 12 -3.38 7.63 19.04
N TRP A 13 -3.74 7.95 17.80
CA TRP A 13 -3.56 7.11 16.61
C TRP A 13 -2.11 6.66 16.39
N SER A 14 -1.15 7.48 16.80
CA SER A 14 0.29 7.24 16.68
C SER A 14 0.99 7.74 17.94
N ASN A 15 2.07 7.10 18.33
CA ASN A 15 3.00 7.59 19.35
C ASN A 15 4.44 7.58 18.80
N ASN A 16 5.43 7.90 19.63
CA ASN A 16 6.83 7.91 19.18
C ASN A 16 7.36 6.54 18.71
N ASN A 17 6.63 5.45 19.00
CA ASN A 17 7.06 4.08 18.77
C ASN A 17 6.25 3.36 17.69
N SER A 18 5.09 3.88 17.29
CA SER A 18 4.24 3.25 16.28
C SER A 18 3.30 4.23 15.61
N LEU A 19 3.00 3.93 14.35
CA LEU A 19 2.02 4.63 13.54
C LEU A 19 0.57 4.29 13.92
N PHE A 20 0.32 3.15 14.57
CA PHE A 20 -1.01 2.64 14.93
C PHE A 20 -1.02 1.90 16.28
N PRO A 21 -2.16 1.84 16.99
CA PRO A 21 -2.24 1.00 18.18
C PRO A 21 -2.22 -0.49 17.79
N HIS A 22 -1.27 -1.24 18.35
CA HIS A 22 -1.14 -2.69 18.13
C HIS A 22 -1.50 -3.53 19.36
N GLU A 23 -1.70 -2.89 20.52
CA GLU A 23 -2.03 -3.54 21.77
C GLU A 23 -3.55 -3.71 21.94
N ASN A 24 -3.95 -4.56 22.90
CA ASN A 24 -5.35 -4.71 23.34
C ASN A 24 -6.35 -5.01 22.19
N GLY A 25 -5.90 -5.73 21.16
CA GLY A 25 -6.72 -6.10 20.00
C GLY A 25 -7.07 -4.93 19.07
N ALA A 26 -6.47 -3.75 19.24
CA ALA A 26 -6.77 -2.57 18.45
C ALA A 26 -6.52 -2.78 16.95
N ALA A 27 -5.42 -3.46 16.59
CA ALA A 27 -5.10 -3.78 15.20
C ALA A 27 -6.22 -4.62 14.54
N GLY A 28 -6.73 -5.65 15.22
CA GLY A 28 -7.82 -6.48 14.71
C GLY A 28 -9.09 -5.68 14.43
N LYS A 29 -9.47 -4.76 15.33
CA LYS A 29 -10.61 -3.86 15.12
C LYS A 29 -10.43 -2.94 13.90
N ILE A 30 -9.23 -2.39 13.73
CA ILE A 30 -8.92 -1.55 12.56
C ILE A 30 -9.03 -2.37 11.27
N LEU A 31 -8.48 -3.57 11.24
CA LEU A 31 -8.54 -4.45 10.05
C LEU A 31 -9.98 -4.85 9.73
N GLN A 32 -10.79 -5.20 10.73
CA GLN A 32 -12.20 -5.51 10.54
C GLN A 32 -12.97 -4.32 9.96
N MET A 33 -12.76 -3.12 10.49
CA MET A 33 -13.35 -1.87 9.97
C MET A 33 -12.94 -1.61 8.51
N LEU A 34 -11.65 -1.75 8.18
CA LEU A 34 -11.18 -1.62 6.79
C LEU A 34 -11.86 -2.61 5.86
N GLN A 35 -12.12 -3.83 6.35
CA GLN A 35 -12.69 -4.92 5.58
C GLN A 35 -14.21 -4.77 5.36
N THR A 36 -14.97 -4.34 6.38
CA THR A 36 -16.45 -4.47 6.36
C THR A 36 -17.22 -3.16 6.41
N SER A 37 -16.63 -2.03 6.83
CA SER A 37 -17.39 -0.78 6.97
C SER A 37 -17.97 -0.29 5.66
N HIS A 38 -19.20 0.23 5.70
CA HIS A 38 -19.89 0.78 4.53
C HIS A 38 -19.07 1.86 3.81
N ILE A 39 -19.16 1.88 2.48
CA ILE A 39 -18.47 2.85 1.62
C ILE A 39 -19.42 4.00 1.33
N ALA A 40 -19.14 5.17 1.86
CA ALA A 40 -19.94 6.36 1.63
C ALA A 40 -19.59 7.06 0.31
N PHE A 41 -18.37 6.88 -0.19
CA PHE A 41 -17.85 7.62 -1.34
C PHE A 41 -16.65 6.90 -1.98
N VAL A 42 -16.56 6.94 -3.31
CA VAL A 42 -15.41 6.43 -4.06
C VAL A 42 -14.96 7.42 -5.13
N ASP A 43 -13.65 7.70 -5.17
CA ASP A 43 -13.02 8.51 -6.22
C ASP A 43 -11.67 7.91 -6.68
N ASN A 44 -11.10 8.45 -7.74
CA ASN A 44 -9.69 8.25 -8.08
C ASN A 44 -8.80 8.83 -6.98
N ALA A 45 -7.79 8.07 -6.53
CA ALA A 45 -6.81 8.61 -5.60
C ALA A 45 -5.97 9.73 -6.26
N PRO A 46 -5.59 10.78 -5.52
CA PRO A 46 -4.84 11.88 -6.09
C PRO A 46 -3.39 11.49 -6.36
N LYS A 47 -2.94 11.66 -7.61
CA LYS A 47 -1.57 11.39 -8.07
C LYS A 47 -1.17 9.92 -7.88
N GLY A 48 -0.05 9.54 -8.48
CA GLY A 48 0.50 8.19 -8.41
C GLY A 48 0.78 7.61 -9.78
N THR A 49 1.59 6.57 -9.80
CA THR A 49 2.00 5.87 -11.02
C THR A 49 1.00 4.80 -11.43
N GLN A 50 0.43 4.09 -10.45
CA GLN A 50 -0.46 2.95 -10.62
C GLN A 50 -1.90 3.27 -10.20
N LEU A 51 -2.85 2.44 -10.66
CA LEU A 51 -4.26 2.57 -10.34
C LEU A 51 -4.49 2.41 -8.83
N LYS A 52 -5.12 3.41 -8.23
CA LYS A 52 -5.54 3.42 -6.83
C LYS A 52 -6.81 4.24 -6.69
N LEU A 53 -7.77 3.71 -5.95
CA LEU A 53 -9.00 4.41 -5.60
C LEU A 53 -8.92 4.96 -4.18
N LEU A 54 -9.67 6.01 -3.92
CA LEU A 54 -9.86 6.59 -2.59
C LEU A 54 -11.29 6.31 -2.15
N PHE A 55 -11.42 5.52 -1.08
CA PHE A 55 -12.69 5.28 -0.43
C PHE A 55 -12.82 6.21 0.78
N LEU A 56 -14.03 6.74 0.99
CA LEU A 56 -14.46 7.24 2.28
C LEU A 56 -15.40 6.20 2.86
N ILE A 57 -14.97 5.51 3.91
CA ILE A 57 -15.85 4.60 4.66
C ILE A 57 -16.56 5.37 5.77
N GLU A 58 -17.35 4.67 6.58
CA GLU A 58 -18.04 5.20 7.77
C GLU A 58 -17.16 6.15 8.61
N GLY A 59 -17.76 7.04 9.42
CA GLY A 59 -17.04 8.01 10.27
C GLY A 59 -15.91 8.82 9.60
N ASN A 60 -16.05 9.04 8.29
CA ASN A 60 -15.16 9.82 7.42
C ASN A 60 -13.71 9.30 7.40
N GLN A 61 -13.51 7.99 7.49
CA GLN A 61 -12.17 7.42 7.36
C GLN A 61 -11.82 7.23 5.89
N LYS A 62 -10.68 7.80 5.48
CA LYS A 62 -10.12 7.60 4.15
C LYS A 62 -9.39 6.25 4.09
N VAL A 63 -9.55 5.55 2.98
CA VAL A 63 -8.89 4.26 2.70
C VAL A 63 -8.44 4.27 1.25
N TYR A 64 -7.21 3.89 1.00
CA TYR A 64 -6.79 3.58 -0.35
C TYR A 64 -7.22 2.16 -0.73
N PHE A 65 -7.72 2.00 -1.94
CA PHE A 65 -8.03 0.69 -2.50
C PHE A 65 -7.18 0.44 -3.74
N LYS A 66 -6.30 -0.55 -3.69
CA LYS A 66 -5.53 -1.03 -4.84
C LYS A 66 -6.18 -2.32 -5.38
N PRO A 67 -6.87 -2.28 -6.53
CA PRO A 67 -7.56 -3.46 -7.04
C PRO A 67 -6.59 -4.56 -7.47
N LYS A 68 -7.07 -5.82 -7.43
CA LYS A 68 -6.41 -6.99 -8.00
C LYS A 68 -6.12 -6.75 -9.48
N ARG A 69 -4.89 -7.07 -9.90
CA ARG A 69 -4.42 -6.97 -11.31
C ARG A 69 -3.97 -8.29 -11.90
N TYR A 70 -3.68 -9.27 -11.05
CA TYR A 70 -3.14 -10.57 -11.42
C TYR A 70 -3.77 -11.64 -10.54
N ASP A 71 -3.85 -12.86 -11.07
CA ASP A 71 -4.12 -14.04 -10.25
C ASP A 71 -2.90 -14.41 -9.40
N LEU A 72 -3.14 -15.11 -8.29
CA LEU A 72 -2.10 -15.44 -7.31
C LEU A 72 -0.95 -16.26 -7.91
N SER A 73 -1.23 -17.08 -8.93
CA SER A 73 -0.24 -17.92 -9.62
C SER A 73 0.53 -17.19 -10.71
N HIS A 74 0.23 -15.91 -10.97
CA HIS A 74 0.89 -15.15 -12.02
C HIS A 74 2.32 -14.74 -11.60
N THR A 75 3.30 -15.13 -12.41
CA THR A 75 4.71 -14.75 -12.23
C THR A 75 5.07 -13.57 -13.11
N ILE A 76 5.60 -12.51 -12.51
CA ILE A 76 6.11 -11.33 -13.23
C ILE A 76 7.47 -11.66 -13.84
N GLN A 77 7.57 -11.49 -15.16
CA GLN A 77 8.79 -11.69 -15.93
C GLN A 77 9.50 -10.36 -16.20
N GLY A 78 10.81 -10.42 -16.45
CA GLY A 78 11.63 -9.25 -16.78
C GLY A 78 12.17 -8.54 -15.54
N SER A 79 12.25 -7.21 -15.56
CA SER A 79 12.84 -6.46 -14.45
C SER A 79 11.99 -6.55 -13.17
N ILE A 80 12.63 -6.52 -12.00
CA ILE A 80 11.96 -6.49 -10.68
C ILE A 80 10.92 -5.36 -10.51
N TYR A 81 11.03 -4.28 -11.30
CA TYR A 81 10.12 -3.12 -11.26
C TYR A 81 8.86 -3.29 -12.14
N ALA A 82 8.79 -4.37 -12.92
CA ALA A 82 7.80 -4.53 -13.98
C ALA A 82 6.38 -4.80 -13.45
N GLY A 83 5.41 -4.66 -14.36
CA GLY A 83 4.00 -4.96 -14.09
C GLY A 83 3.29 -3.92 -13.23
N TYR A 84 2.07 -4.25 -12.85
CA TYR A 84 1.22 -3.43 -11.98
C TYR A 84 1.49 -3.71 -10.50
N ASP A 85 1.00 -2.82 -9.64
CA ASP A 85 0.95 -3.10 -8.20
C ASP A 85 0.07 -4.34 -7.93
N ARG A 86 0.53 -5.15 -6.98
CA ARG A 86 -0.09 -6.39 -6.53
C ARG A 86 -0.72 -6.15 -5.16
N HIS A 87 -2.04 -6.26 -5.10
CA HIS A 87 -2.82 -5.99 -3.89
C HIS A 87 -2.44 -6.94 -2.73
N ASN A 88 -2.22 -8.22 -3.03
CA ASN A 88 -1.74 -9.20 -2.07
C ASN A 88 -0.38 -8.84 -1.49
N SER A 89 0.52 -8.21 -2.25
CA SER A 89 1.83 -7.78 -1.76
C SER A 89 1.73 -6.65 -0.74
N GLU A 90 0.80 -5.69 -0.90
CA GLU A 90 0.55 -4.65 0.10
C GLU A 90 0.06 -5.24 1.43
N VAL A 91 -0.87 -6.21 1.35
CA VAL A 91 -1.43 -6.86 2.54
C VAL A 91 -0.38 -7.75 3.21
N PHE A 92 0.38 -8.53 2.43
CA PHE A 92 1.46 -9.36 2.97
C PHE A 92 2.53 -8.53 3.66
N ALA A 93 2.93 -7.40 3.07
CA ALA A 93 3.89 -6.48 3.66
C ALA A 93 3.44 -6.00 5.05
N TYR A 94 2.16 -5.67 5.22
CA TYR A 94 1.62 -5.30 6.53
C TYR A 94 1.79 -6.42 7.57
N TYR A 95 1.38 -7.65 7.26
CA TYR A 95 1.50 -8.76 8.21
C TYR A 95 2.96 -9.15 8.49
N MET A 96 3.81 -9.16 7.46
CA MET A 96 5.25 -9.40 7.61
C MET A 96 5.89 -8.36 8.52
N ALA A 97 5.53 -7.08 8.36
CA ALA A 97 6.02 -6.01 9.21
C ALA A 97 5.60 -6.23 10.68
N MET A 98 4.39 -6.72 10.94
CA MET A 98 3.97 -7.05 12.32
C MET A 98 4.82 -8.17 12.92
N ILE A 99 5.09 -9.24 12.17
CA ILE A 99 5.93 -10.36 12.61
C ILE A 99 7.35 -9.89 12.93
N LEU A 100 7.90 -9.03 12.08
CA LEU A 100 9.24 -8.46 12.23
C LEU A 100 9.28 -7.23 13.17
N ASN A 101 8.17 -6.91 13.85
CA ASN A 101 8.05 -5.78 14.76
C ASN A 101 8.35 -4.39 14.14
N PHE A 102 8.14 -4.25 12.82
CA PHE A 102 8.11 -2.96 12.12
C PHE A 102 6.77 -2.27 12.37
N LYS A 103 6.79 -1.22 13.19
CA LYS A 103 5.57 -0.52 13.65
C LYS A 103 5.15 0.69 12.79
N TRP A 104 5.81 0.91 11.65
CA TRP A 104 5.62 2.09 10.79
C TRP A 104 5.09 1.71 9.41
N ILE A 105 3.95 1.04 9.37
CA ILE A 105 3.27 0.58 8.16
C ILE A 105 1.74 0.75 8.32
N PRO A 106 0.99 1.21 7.30
CA PRO A 106 -0.46 1.27 7.36
C PRO A 106 -1.12 -0.12 7.44
N PRO A 107 -2.11 -0.31 8.34
CA PRO A 107 -3.00 -1.46 8.34
C PRO A 107 -3.59 -1.67 6.96
N SER A 108 -3.46 -2.91 6.48
CA SER A 108 -3.83 -3.30 5.13
C SER A 108 -4.52 -4.66 5.16
N VAL A 109 -5.67 -4.77 4.51
CA VAL A 109 -6.48 -5.99 4.47
C VAL A 109 -7.02 -6.25 3.07
N ILE A 110 -7.25 -7.51 2.74
CA ILE A 110 -7.99 -7.86 1.52
C ILE A 110 -9.45 -7.49 1.73
N ARG A 111 -10.00 -6.74 0.78
CA ARG A 111 -11.40 -6.34 0.75
C ARG A 111 -11.98 -6.68 -0.62
N LYS A 112 -13.16 -7.29 -0.61
CA LYS A 112 -14.00 -7.48 -1.79
C LYS A 112 -15.12 -6.46 -1.77
N VAL A 113 -15.40 -5.83 -2.90
CA VAL A 113 -16.47 -4.84 -3.05
C VAL A 113 -17.25 -5.13 -4.32
N HIS A 114 -18.57 -5.02 -4.29
CA HIS A 114 -19.40 -5.26 -5.45
C HIS A 114 -19.50 -4.01 -6.31
N MET A 115 -19.20 -4.11 -7.61
CA MET A 115 -19.12 -2.96 -8.52
C MET A 115 -20.44 -2.17 -8.56
N ASP A 116 -21.56 -2.85 -8.77
CA ASP A 116 -22.87 -2.19 -8.90
C ASP A 116 -23.53 -1.78 -7.57
N LYS A 117 -23.11 -2.37 -6.43
CA LYS A 117 -23.75 -2.14 -5.12
C LYS A 117 -22.94 -1.21 -4.23
N ASP A 118 -21.61 -1.35 -4.24
CA ASP A 118 -20.71 -0.66 -3.30
C ASP A 118 -19.90 0.46 -3.97
N VAL A 119 -19.68 0.41 -5.29
CA VAL A 119 -18.79 1.36 -5.99
C VAL A 119 -19.57 2.36 -6.83
N LEU A 120 -20.32 1.89 -7.84
CA LEU A 120 -21.02 2.77 -8.79
C LEU A 120 -22.00 3.75 -8.14
N PRO A 121 -22.82 3.36 -7.14
CA PRO A 121 -23.81 4.27 -6.54
C PRO A 121 -23.17 5.47 -5.84
N VAL A 122 -21.97 5.29 -5.30
CA VAL A 122 -21.25 6.30 -4.49
C VAL A 122 -20.01 6.87 -5.20
N ALA A 123 -19.84 6.56 -6.49
CA ALA A 123 -18.74 7.05 -7.30
C ALA A 123 -18.90 8.53 -7.67
N THR A 124 -17.81 9.29 -7.57
CA THR A 124 -17.74 10.68 -8.07
C THR A 124 -17.85 10.77 -9.58
N ASN A 125 -18.09 11.98 -10.09
CA ASN A 125 -17.93 12.28 -11.52
C ASN A 125 -16.49 12.02 -12.00
N GLY A 126 -15.50 12.28 -11.12
CA GLY A 126 -14.09 11.98 -11.39
C GLY A 126 -13.86 10.51 -11.71
N LEU A 127 -14.38 9.60 -10.88
CA LEU A 127 -14.30 8.16 -11.12
C LEU A 127 -15.20 7.72 -12.28
N LYS A 128 -16.46 8.18 -12.33
CA LYS A 128 -17.41 7.82 -13.40
C LYS A 128 -16.88 8.10 -14.80
N SER A 129 -16.12 9.19 -14.98
CA SER A 129 -15.47 9.51 -16.27
C SER A 129 -14.36 8.51 -16.68
N THR A 130 -13.93 7.67 -15.74
CA THR A 130 -12.90 6.66 -15.91
C THR A 130 -13.43 5.21 -15.83
N ILE A 131 -14.74 5.05 -16.01
CA ILE A 131 -15.42 3.76 -16.11
C ILE A 131 -15.81 3.49 -17.55
N LEU A 132 -15.54 2.29 -18.02
CA LEU A 132 -15.93 1.80 -19.33
C LEU A 132 -16.92 0.66 -19.17
N LYS A 133 -18.00 0.72 -19.93
CA LYS A 133 -18.95 -0.40 -20.04
C LYS A 133 -18.52 -1.29 -21.20
N LYS A 134 -18.26 -2.56 -20.91
CA LYS A 134 -17.95 -3.59 -21.92
C LYS A 134 -19.23 -4.00 -22.66
N ASN A 135 -19.08 -4.74 -23.76
CA ASN A 135 -20.19 -5.12 -24.65
C ASN A 135 -21.26 -5.98 -23.95
N ASP A 136 -20.88 -6.73 -22.93
CA ASP A 136 -21.73 -7.53 -22.05
C ASP A 136 -22.41 -6.72 -20.93
N GLY A 137 -22.18 -5.40 -20.88
CA GLY A 137 -22.72 -4.51 -19.88
C GLY A 137 -21.87 -4.37 -18.61
N VAL A 138 -20.76 -5.12 -18.50
CA VAL A 138 -19.87 -5.07 -17.32
C VAL A 138 -19.14 -3.73 -17.24
N SER A 139 -19.19 -3.09 -16.08
CA SER A 139 -18.49 -1.82 -15.84
C SER A 139 -17.09 -2.08 -15.30
N CYS A 140 -16.07 -1.57 -16.00
CA CYS A 140 -14.66 -1.73 -15.64
C CYS A 140 -13.99 -0.37 -15.40
N ILE A 141 -13.02 -0.31 -14.50
CA ILE A 141 -12.36 0.92 -14.07
C ILE A 141 -10.94 0.95 -14.65
N TYR A 142 -10.56 2.03 -15.35
CA TYR A 142 -9.14 2.29 -15.65
C TYR A 142 -8.54 3.38 -14.75
N GLY A 143 -9.39 4.24 -14.18
CA GLY A 143 -9.01 5.28 -13.24
C GLY A 143 -8.08 6.37 -13.78
N LYS A 144 -7.52 7.18 -12.87
CA LYS A 144 -6.62 8.29 -13.22
C LYS A 144 -5.30 8.21 -12.47
N CYS A 145 -4.23 7.86 -13.19
CA CYS A 145 -2.86 7.79 -12.71
C CYS A 145 -1.88 7.96 -13.88
N PHE A 146 -0.57 8.03 -13.63
CA PHE A 146 0.43 8.25 -14.68
C PHE A 146 0.43 7.16 -15.76
N PHE A 147 0.24 5.89 -15.39
CA PHE A 147 0.22 4.75 -16.33
C PHE A 147 -1.19 4.25 -16.67
N CYS A 148 -2.25 4.90 -16.16
CA CYS A 148 -3.63 4.45 -16.37
C CYS A 148 -4.09 4.75 -17.80
N LYS A 149 -4.66 3.76 -18.48
CA LYS A 149 -5.15 3.88 -19.84
C LYS A 149 -6.48 3.16 -20.01
N ALA A 150 -7.33 3.68 -20.90
CA ALA A 150 -8.65 3.12 -21.19
C ALA A 150 -8.63 1.65 -21.68
N ASN A 151 -7.52 1.19 -22.29
CA ASN A 151 -7.35 -0.20 -22.69
C ASN A 151 -6.80 -1.13 -21.59
N GLU A 152 -6.42 -0.57 -20.43
CA GLU A 152 -5.86 -1.30 -19.29
C GLU A 152 -6.80 -1.20 -18.07
N THR A 153 -7.98 -1.82 -18.17
CA THR A 153 -9.05 -1.77 -17.15
C THR A 153 -8.96 -2.89 -16.11
N VAL A 154 -9.49 -2.64 -14.92
CA VAL A 154 -9.89 -3.67 -13.94
C VAL A 154 -11.40 -3.87 -14.02
N CYS A 155 -11.82 -5.11 -14.21
CA CYS A 155 -13.22 -5.52 -14.27
C CYS A 155 -13.59 -6.39 -13.06
N PRO A 156 -14.85 -6.39 -12.61
CA PRO A 156 -15.31 -7.33 -11.59
C PRO A 156 -15.24 -8.77 -12.09
N GLU A 157 -15.15 -9.71 -11.15
CA GLU A 157 -15.34 -11.14 -11.41
C GLU A 157 -16.82 -11.43 -11.74
N ASN A 158 -17.15 -12.67 -12.13
CA ASN A 158 -18.49 -13.05 -12.60
C ASN A 158 -19.60 -12.80 -11.56
N ASN A 159 -19.27 -12.73 -10.27
CA ASN A 159 -20.19 -12.42 -9.19
C ASN A 159 -20.38 -10.91 -8.94
N GLY A 160 -19.77 -10.06 -9.78
CA GLY A 160 -19.84 -8.60 -9.66
C GLY A 160 -18.81 -8.00 -8.70
N GLU A 161 -17.94 -8.80 -8.09
CA GLU A 161 -16.98 -8.34 -7.08
C GLU A 161 -15.63 -7.91 -7.67
N LEU A 162 -15.06 -6.87 -7.08
CA LEU A 162 -13.68 -6.43 -7.22
C LEU A 162 -12.94 -6.76 -5.93
N GLU A 163 -11.92 -7.61 -6.02
CA GLU A 163 -10.97 -7.83 -4.92
C GLU A 163 -9.86 -6.76 -4.97
N GLY A 164 -9.38 -6.35 -3.80
CA GLY A 164 -8.22 -5.46 -3.70
C GLY A 164 -7.71 -5.30 -2.27
N ALA A 165 -6.66 -4.50 -2.14
CA ALA A 165 -6.07 -4.14 -0.85
C ALA A 165 -6.70 -2.85 -0.35
N ALA A 166 -7.39 -2.91 0.79
CA ALA A 166 -7.83 -1.75 1.55
C ALA A 166 -6.72 -1.35 2.52
N ILE A 167 -6.11 -0.19 2.27
CA ILE A 167 -4.94 0.33 2.97
C ILE A 167 -5.35 1.61 3.69
N LEU A 168 -5.16 1.66 5.01
CA LEU A 168 -5.54 2.82 5.81
C LEU A 168 -4.78 4.08 5.35
N TYR A 169 -5.53 5.13 5.00
CA TYR A 169 -4.95 6.39 4.55
C TYR A 169 -4.25 7.12 5.70
N LEU A 170 -3.04 7.62 5.43
CA LEU A 170 -2.29 8.45 6.37
C LEU A 170 -2.58 9.94 6.19
N ASP A 171 -3.41 10.50 7.08
CA ASP A 171 -3.69 11.94 7.12
C ASP A 171 -2.62 12.71 7.89
N LYS A 172 -1.37 12.57 7.43
CA LYS A 172 -0.18 13.20 8.00
C LYS A 172 0.66 13.80 6.89
N GLN A 173 1.30 14.93 7.16
CA GLN A 173 2.30 15.48 6.27
C GLN A 173 3.57 14.63 6.35
N LEU A 174 3.86 13.90 5.28
CA LEU A 174 5.04 13.06 5.16
C LEU A 174 6.12 13.80 4.38
N LYS A 175 7.36 13.74 4.86
CA LYS A 175 8.52 14.22 4.09
C LYS A 175 8.96 13.11 3.15
N VAL A 176 8.99 13.39 1.84
CA VAL A 176 9.41 12.43 0.82
C VAL A 176 10.88 12.67 0.47
N TYR A 177 11.69 11.62 0.58
CA TYR A 177 13.10 11.65 0.21
C TYR A 177 13.37 10.69 -0.95
N LYS A 178 14.41 10.98 -1.74
CA LYS A 178 14.93 10.03 -2.74
C LYS A 178 15.82 9.02 -2.02
N SER A 179 15.69 7.73 -2.35
CA SER A 179 16.60 6.71 -1.83
C SER A 179 18.04 6.99 -2.34
N PRO A 180 19.09 6.93 -1.50
CA PRO A 180 20.48 7.04 -1.96
C PRO A 180 20.88 5.91 -2.91
N TRP A 181 20.29 4.72 -2.74
CA TRP A 181 20.48 3.57 -3.61
C TRP A 181 19.66 3.64 -4.90
N ARG A 182 18.92 4.75 -5.10
CA ARG A 182 18.43 5.11 -6.43
C ARG A 182 19.57 5.77 -7.20
N ARG A 183 20.23 4.99 -8.08
CA ARG A 183 21.26 5.39 -9.07
C ARG A 183 21.64 6.89 -9.09
N LYS A 184 22.92 7.19 -8.78
CA LYS A 184 23.60 8.50 -8.90
C LYS A 184 23.11 9.61 -7.94
N VAL A 185 22.86 9.29 -6.66
CA VAL A 185 22.59 10.31 -5.63
C VAL A 185 23.65 10.25 -4.54
N LYS A 186 24.45 11.31 -4.40
CA LYS A 186 25.25 11.53 -3.19
C LYS A 186 24.33 12.11 -2.12
N ALA A 187 24.20 11.43 -0.98
CA ALA A 187 23.42 11.89 0.15
C ALA A 187 24.24 11.76 1.43
N THR A 188 24.36 12.85 2.19
CA THR A 188 24.86 12.80 3.57
C THR A 188 23.69 12.44 4.47
N LEU A 189 23.75 11.26 5.10
CA LEU A 189 22.71 10.76 6.00
C LEU A 189 23.24 10.64 7.42
N SER A 190 22.37 10.85 8.41
CA SER A 190 22.70 10.51 9.80
C SER A 190 22.83 8.99 9.95
N ARG A 191 23.65 8.53 10.90
CA ARG A 191 23.82 7.09 11.20
C ARG A 191 22.48 6.41 11.49
N LYS A 192 21.58 7.07 12.24
CA LYS A 192 20.22 6.58 12.52
C LYS A 192 19.40 6.39 11.24
N ARG A 193 19.43 7.35 10.31
CA ARG A 193 18.70 7.24 9.03
C ARG A 193 19.28 6.13 8.15
N LEU A 194 20.60 5.96 8.16
CA LEU A 194 21.28 4.89 7.43
C LEU A 194 20.83 3.52 7.92
N LEU A 195 20.83 3.28 9.23
CA LEU A 195 20.36 2.03 9.84
C LEU A 195 18.87 1.76 9.52
N ASN A 196 18.03 2.79 9.56
CA ASN A 196 16.63 2.64 9.16
C ASN A 196 16.49 2.21 7.69
N LEU A 197 17.31 2.74 6.78
CA LEU A 197 17.31 2.33 5.38
C LEU A 197 17.82 0.91 5.17
N ILE A 198 18.79 0.45 5.96
CA ILE A 198 19.25 -0.95 5.96
C ILE A 198 18.11 -1.89 6.38
N ASN A 199 17.39 -1.56 7.46
CA ASN A 199 16.25 -2.35 7.90
C ASN A 199 15.13 -2.40 6.84
N VAL A 200 14.86 -1.27 6.17
CA VAL A 200 13.91 -1.20 5.07
C VAL A 200 14.36 -2.05 3.89
N ALA A 201 15.66 -2.07 3.57
CA ALA A 201 16.22 -2.89 2.50
C ALA A 201 16.11 -4.39 2.79
N ILE A 202 16.34 -4.81 4.04
CA ILE A 202 16.09 -6.19 4.48
C ILE A 202 14.61 -6.54 4.31
N PHE A 203 13.72 -5.66 4.75
CA PHE A 203 12.28 -5.85 4.59
C PHE A 203 11.87 -5.96 3.12
N ASP A 204 12.36 -5.05 2.27
CA ASP A 204 12.11 -5.07 0.83
C ASP A 204 12.64 -6.34 0.17
N PHE A 205 13.81 -6.82 0.58
CA PHE A 205 14.36 -8.07 0.07
C PHE A 205 13.45 -9.26 0.41
N LEU A 206 12.96 -9.35 1.66
CA LEU A 206 12.05 -10.43 2.07
C LEU A 206 10.74 -10.47 1.29
N ILE A 207 10.26 -9.32 0.82
CA ILE A 207 9.07 -9.25 -0.04
C ILE A 207 9.44 -9.12 -1.52
N GLN A 208 10.72 -9.18 -1.89
CA GLN A 208 11.25 -8.93 -3.24
C GLN A 208 10.70 -7.65 -3.89
N ASN A 209 10.69 -6.54 -3.14
CA ASN A 209 10.27 -5.22 -3.61
C ASN A 209 11.47 -4.37 -4.07
N GLY A 210 11.76 -4.42 -5.36
CA GLY A 210 12.84 -3.61 -5.94
C GLY A 210 12.53 -2.12 -6.07
N ASP A 211 11.27 -1.69 -6.04
CA ASP A 211 10.85 -0.36 -6.52
C ASP A 211 10.91 0.76 -5.46
N ARG A 212 11.66 0.58 -4.36
CA ARG A 212 11.79 1.61 -3.31
C ARG A 212 12.76 2.73 -3.68
N HIS A 213 12.40 3.48 -4.72
CA HIS A 213 13.17 4.61 -5.24
C HIS A 213 12.98 5.92 -4.44
N ARG A 214 11.97 5.94 -3.57
CA ARG A 214 11.61 7.04 -2.67
C ARG A 214 11.17 6.44 -1.34
N TYR A 215 11.25 7.22 -0.27
CA TYR A 215 10.74 6.81 1.02
C TYR A 215 10.15 8.00 1.77
N GLU A 216 9.09 7.72 2.51
CA GLU A 216 8.34 8.67 3.30
C GLU A 216 8.76 8.65 4.76
N VAL A 217 8.79 9.83 5.37
CA VAL A 217 9.23 10.01 6.75
C VAL A 217 8.20 10.79 7.54
N TYR A 218 7.92 10.31 8.74
CA TYR A 218 7.19 11.02 9.78
C TYR A 218 8.03 11.11 11.05
N GLY A 219 8.32 12.34 11.50
CA GLY A 219 9.35 12.57 12.51
C GLY A 219 10.71 12.05 12.02
N ASP A 220 11.25 11.04 12.73
CA ASP A 220 12.51 10.37 12.37
C ASP A 220 12.33 9.03 11.66
N GLN A 221 11.09 8.55 11.57
CA GLN A 221 10.76 7.17 11.24
C GLN A 221 10.42 7.04 9.76
N ILE A 222 10.91 5.98 9.12
CA ILE A 222 10.56 5.66 7.73
C ILE A 222 9.25 4.88 7.75
N ILE A 223 8.29 5.30 6.94
CA ILE A 223 7.02 4.60 6.77
C ILE A 223 7.13 3.67 5.56
N LEU A 224 6.75 2.40 5.76
CA LEU A 224 6.68 1.39 4.70
C LEU A 224 5.40 1.58 3.88
N LEU A 225 5.41 2.55 2.96
CA LEU A 225 4.34 2.77 1.99
C LEU A 225 4.68 2.15 0.62
N ASP A 226 3.61 1.94 -0.16
CA ASP A 226 3.63 1.47 -1.54
C ASP A 226 4.48 0.21 -1.75
N ASN A 227 4.06 -0.89 -1.11
CA ASN A 227 4.75 -2.18 -1.14
C ASN A 227 4.21 -3.11 -2.24
N GLY A 228 3.31 -2.63 -3.11
CA GLY A 228 2.65 -3.42 -4.16
C GLY A 228 3.57 -3.98 -5.25
N LYS A 229 4.85 -3.58 -5.25
CA LYS A 229 5.87 -4.08 -6.18
C LYS A 229 6.69 -5.26 -5.63
N GLY A 230 6.29 -5.86 -4.49
CA GLY A 230 6.84 -7.12 -3.98
C GLY A 230 6.12 -8.37 -4.50
N LEU A 231 6.61 -9.57 -4.17
CA LEU A 231 6.02 -10.88 -4.50
C LEU A 231 5.75 -11.10 -5.99
N GLY A 232 6.64 -10.61 -6.85
CA GLY A 232 6.48 -10.71 -8.30
C GLY A 232 6.89 -12.06 -8.88
N ASN A 233 7.99 -12.63 -8.38
CA ASN A 233 8.53 -13.89 -8.87
C ASN A 233 9.06 -14.73 -7.69
N PRO A 234 8.47 -15.90 -7.40
CA PRO A 234 8.89 -16.73 -6.27
C PRO A 234 10.18 -17.52 -6.51
N SER A 235 10.71 -17.51 -7.74
CA SER A 235 11.87 -18.32 -8.14
C SER A 235 13.18 -17.53 -8.24
N VAL A 236 13.17 -16.23 -7.91
CA VAL A 236 14.32 -15.33 -8.07
C VAL A 236 14.45 -14.45 -6.83
N ASP A 237 15.67 -14.39 -6.29
CA ASP A 237 16.05 -13.46 -5.24
C ASP A 237 16.91 -12.32 -5.79
N GLU A 238 16.43 -11.08 -5.67
CA GLU A 238 17.12 -9.89 -6.18
C GLU A 238 18.06 -9.32 -5.11
N LEU A 239 19.29 -9.87 -5.06
CA LEU A 239 20.29 -9.50 -4.05
C LEU A 239 20.68 -8.02 -4.06
N ASP A 240 20.52 -7.32 -5.19
CA ASP A 240 20.78 -5.88 -5.32
C ASP A 240 19.91 -5.03 -4.38
N ILE A 241 18.74 -5.55 -3.94
CA ILE A 241 17.90 -4.88 -2.94
C ILE A 241 18.66 -4.72 -1.61
N LEU A 242 19.55 -5.67 -1.28
CA LEU A 242 20.38 -5.65 -0.07
C LEU A 242 21.63 -4.75 -0.19
N ALA A 243 21.80 -3.99 -1.28
CA ALA A 243 22.91 -3.06 -1.43
C ALA A 243 23.17 -2.15 -0.21
N PRO A 244 22.14 -1.60 0.47
CA PRO A 244 22.37 -0.84 1.70
C PRO A 244 23.06 -1.65 2.80
N LEU A 245 22.73 -2.94 2.95
CA LEU A 245 23.29 -3.80 3.98
C LEU A 245 24.75 -4.13 3.69
N TYR A 246 25.05 -4.68 2.50
CA TYR A 246 26.41 -5.18 2.21
C TYR A 246 27.40 -4.08 1.79
N GLN A 247 26.94 -2.90 1.39
CA GLN A 247 27.85 -1.77 1.11
C GLN A 247 28.19 -0.97 2.36
N CYS A 248 27.27 -0.88 3.32
CA CYS A 248 27.52 -0.16 4.56
C CYS A 248 28.20 -1.02 5.62
N CYS A 249 27.91 -2.32 5.67
CA CYS A 249 28.46 -3.25 6.67
C CYS A 249 28.26 -2.76 8.13
N ILE A 250 27.07 -2.23 8.43
CA ILE A 250 26.69 -1.82 9.79
C ILE A 250 25.35 -2.49 10.13
N GLN A 251 25.27 -3.12 11.30
CA GLN A 251 24.04 -3.70 11.83
C GLN A 251 23.63 -3.03 13.15
N LEU A 252 22.38 -3.24 13.57
CA LEU A 252 21.84 -2.70 14.82
C LEU A 252 22.61 -3.17 16.07
N GLY A 253 23.32 -4.31 16.00
CA GLY A 253 24.17 -4.83 17.07
C GLY A 253 25.52 -4.13 17.21
N ASP A 254 25.89 -3.25 16.28
CA ASP A 254 27.13 -2.44 16.35
C ASP A 254 26.93 -1.16 17.20
N ILE A 255 25.97 -1.17 18.13
CA ILE A 255 25.54 -0.06 19.00
C ILE A 255 25.52 -0.53 20.45
#